data_AF-A0A946ZAL4-F1
#
_entry.id   AF-A0A946ZAL4-F1
#
_cell.length_a   1.000
_cell.length_b   1.000
_cell.length_c   1.000
_cell.angle_alpha   90.00
_cell.angle_beta   90.00
_cell.angle_gamma   90.00
#
_symmetry.space_group_name_H-M   'P 1'
#
loop_
_entity.id
_entity.type
_entity.pdbx_description
1 polymer ?
#
loop_
_entity_poly.entity_id
_entity_poly.type
_entity_poly.pdbx_seq_one_letter_code
_entity_poly.pdbx_strand_id
1 'polypeptide(L)' 'MKIIGLTGGIGSGKSTVAGYFKQLGVPVFDADLEAKKLMKEDKELRQQIMDLFGNEAYKEDILNREYIAGRVFQDSELLE' A
#
# COMPACT_ATOMS: atom_id res chain seq x y z
N MET A 1 12.26 8.58 21.41
CA MET A 1 11.18 8.92 20.44
C MET A 1 10.13 7.82 20.52
N LYS A 2 8.84 8.15 20.58
CA LYS A 2 7.76 7.16 20.58
C LYS A 2 7.17 7.06 19.17
N ILE A 3 6.90 5.84 18.71
CA ILE A 3 6.23 5.58 17.42
C ILE A 3 4.80 5.15 17.75
N ILE A 4 3.82 5.77 17.10
CA ILE A 4 2.39 5.54 17.34
C ILE A 4 1.74 5.19 16.00
N GLY A 5 1.05 4.05 15.94
CA GLY A 5 0.27 3.65 14.77
C GLY A 5 -1.15 4.24 14.82
N LEU A 6 -1.51 5.02 13.81
CA LEU A 6 -2.89 5.49 13.62
C LEU A 6 -3.64 4.52 12.70
N THR A 7 -4.61 3.80 13.26
CA THR A 7 -5.40 2.78 12.55
C THR A 7 -6.90 3.13 12.59
N GLY A 8 -7.72 2.32 11.91
CA GLY A 8 -9.17 2.50 11.75
C GLY A 8 -9.69 2.05 10.40
N GLY A 9 -11.00 1.83 10.30
CA GLY A 9 -11.67 1.40 9.07
C GLY A 9 -11.64 2.43 7.93
N ILE A 10 -12.05 2.01 6.73
CA ILE A 10 -12.23 2.93 5.59
C ILE A 10 -13.28 3.98 5.97
N GLY A 11 -13.02 5.25 5.67
CA GLY A 11 -13.93 6.35 6.00
C GLY A 11 -13.94 6.80 7.47
N SER A 12 -13.13 6.21 8.35
CA SER A 12 -13.13 6.55 9.79
C SER A 12 -12.43 7.87 10.16
N GLY A 13 -12.01 8.67 9.18
CA GLY A 13 -11.36 9.97 9.42
C GLY A 13 -9.87 9.93 9.78
N LYS A 14 -9.17 8.81 9.57
CA LYS A 14 -7.72 8.69 9.87
C LYS A 14 -6.88 9.81 9.24
N SER A 15 -7.08 10.09 7.96
CA SER A 15 -6.33 11.14 7.25
C SER A 15 -6.59 12.53 7.82
N THR A 16 -7.79 12.78 8.35
CA THR A 16 -8.13 14.03 9.05
C THR A 16 -7.35 14.15 10.35
N VAL A 17 -7.36 13.10 11.18
CA VAL A 17 -6.62 13.06 12.44
C VAL A 17 -5.10 13.17 12.21
N ALA A 18 -4.57 12.46 11.20
CA ALA A 18 -3.19 12.59 10.77
C ALA A 18 -2.84 14.04 10.36
N GLY A 19 -3.77 14.73 9.68
CA GLY A 19 -3.62 16.15 9.35
C GLY A 19 -3.50 17.05 10.59
N TYR A 20 -4.30 16.80 11.63
CA TYR A 20 -4.19 17.54 12.89
C TYR A 20 -2.84 17.32 13.58
N PHE A 21 -2.32 16.08 13.58
CA PHE A 21 -0.97 15.82 14.10
C PHE A 21 0.10 16.62 13.35
N LYS A 22 0.03 16.65 12.01
CA LYS A 22 0.94 17.48 11.20
C LYS A 22 0.86 18.96 11.56
N GLN A 23 -0.34 19.51 11.74
CA GLN A 23 -0.55 20.91 12.14
C GLN A 23 0.02 21.23 13.53
N LEU A 24 0.05 20.26 14.43
CA LEU A 24 0.68 20.37 15.76
C LEU A 24 2.21 20.17 15.73
N GLY A 25 2.82 20.04 14.55
CA GLY A 25 4.26 19.84 14.38
C GLY A 25 4.71 18.40 14.64
N VAL A 26 3.79 17.44 14.75
CA VAL A 26 4.13 16.02 14.89
C VAL A 26 4.46 15.45 13.50
N PRO A 27 5.64 14.83 13.30
CA PRO A 27 5.95 14.14 12.05
C PRO A 27 4.98 12.98 11.83
N VAL A 28 4.40 12.92 10.64
CA VAL A 28 3.46 11.86 10.26
C VAL A 28 3.98 11.17 9.02
N PHE A 29 4.12 9.85 9.13
CA PHE A 29 4.41 8.94 8.04
C PHE A 29 3.10 8.30 7.56
N ASP A 30 2.81 8.41 6.27
CA ASP A 30 1.63 7.82 5.64
C ASP A 30 2.02 6.53 4.92
N ALA A 31 1.74 5.39 5.55
CA ALA A 31 2.12 4.09 5.02
C ALA A 31 1.42 3.75 3.70
N ASP A 32 0.16 4.18 3.52
CA ASP A 32 -0.60 3.90 2.28
C ASP A 32 -0.02 4.68 1.09
N LEU A 33 0.45 5.91 1.33
CA LEU A 33 1.11 6.72 0.32
C LEU A 33 2.46 6.12 -0.08
N GLU A 34 3.29 5.79 0.90
CA GLU A 34 4.64 5.27 0.64
C GLU A 34 4.59 3.88 0.00
N ALA A 35 3.67 3.01 0.40
CA ALA A 35 3.48 1.71 -0.24
C ALA A 35 3.13 1.86 -1.73
N LYS A 36 2.25 2.79 -2.09
CA LYS A 36 1.91 3.06 -3.50
C LYS A 36 3.11 3.58 -4.30
N LYS A 37 3.95 4.40 -3.66
CA LYS A 37 5.17 4.92 -4.28
C LYS A 37 6.18 3.80 -4.53
N LEU A 38 6.44 2.96 -3.53
CA LEU A 38 7.34 1.82 -3.64
C LEU A 38 6.89 0.86 -4.74
N MET A 39 5.60 0.48 -4.78
CA MET A 39 5.05 -0.40 -5.82
C MET A 39 5.20 0.15 -7.25
N LYS A 40 5.45 1.46 -7.41
CA LYS A 40 5.63 2.12 -8.70
C LYS A 40 7.12 2.32 -9.05
N GLU A 41 7.93 2.77 -8.08
CA GLU A 41 9.28 3.27 -8.33
C GLU A 41 10.37 2.23 -8.03
N ASP A 42 10.10 1.29 -7.12
CA ASP A 42 11.08 0.28 -6.71
C ASP A 42 11.08 -0.89 -7.71
N LYS A 43 12.16 -1.01 -8.48
CA LYS A 43 12.30 -2.05 -9.51
C LYS A 43 12.38 -3.45 -8.93
N GLU A 44 13.01 -3.61 -7.77
CA GLU A 44 13.18 -4.92 -7.14
C GLU A 44 11.83 -5.40 -6.61
N LEU A 45 11.10 -4.54 -5.90
CA LEU A 45 9.74 -4.85 -5.44
C LEU A 45 8.80 -5.17 -6.60
N ARG A 46 8.88 -4.39 -7.69
CA ARG A 46 8.09 -4.65 -8.90
C ARG A 46 8.38 -6.03 -9.48
N GLN A 47 9.66 -6.40 -9.55
CA GLN A 47 10.06 -7.71 -10.05
C GLN A 47 9.50 -8.82 -9.15
N GLN A 48 9.62 -8.68 -7.82
CA GLN A 48 9.06 -9.65 -6.87
C GLN A 48 7.53 -9.81 -7.01
N ILE A 49 6.81 -8.71 -7.24
CA ILE A 49 5.36 -8.75 -7.48
C ILE A 49 5.06 -9.48 -8.80
N MET A 50 5.82 -9.25 -9.87
CA MET A 50 5.65 -9.96 -11.14
C MET A 50 6.03 -11.44 -11.05
N ASP A 51 7.05 -11.79 -10.25
CA ASP A 51 7.45 -13.17 -10.04
C ASP A 51 6.35 -13.96 -9.28
N LEU A 52 5.65 -13.29 -8.36
CA LEU A 52 4.57 -13.89 -7.57
C LEU A 52 3.25 -13.98 -8.34
N PHE A 53 2.87 -12.92 -9.04
CA PHE A 53 1.53 -12.80 -9.65
C PHE A 53 1.53 -12.97 -11.17
N GLY A 54 2.68 -12.98 -11.84
CA GLY A 54 2.81 -12.94 -13.29
C GLY A 54 2.99 -11.52 -13.83
N ASN A 55 3.36 -11.41 -15.12
CA ASN A 55 3.60 -10.12 -15.78
C ASN A 55 2.33 -9.24 -15.84
N GLU A 56 1.15 -9.85 -15.81
CA GLU A 56 -0.16 -9.19 -15.82
C GLU A 56 -0.45 -8.41 -14.52
N ALA A 57 0.38 -8.59 -13.49
CA ALA A 57 0.37 -7.77 -12.27
C ALA A 57 0.64 -6.29 -12.55
N TYR A 58 1.25 -5.96 -13.69
CA TYR A 58 1.43 -4.60 -14.17
C TYR A 58 0.86 -4.43 -15.58
N LYS A 59 0.22 -3.28 -15.80
CA LYS A 59 -0.14 -2.79 -17.13
C LYS A 59 0.78 -1.61 -17.42
N GLU A 60 1.76 -1.84 -18.29
CA GLU A 60 2.88 -0.91 -18.51
C GLU A 60 3.61 -0.62 -17.19
N ASP A 61 3.47 0.59 -16.66
CA ASP A 61 4.09 1.04 -15.41
C ASP A 61 3.12 1.17 -14.22
N ILE A 62 1.90 0.66 -14.38
CA ILE A 62 0.84 0.80 -13.38
C ILE A 62 0.45 -0.57 -12.84
N LEU A 63 0.46 -0.70 -11.51
CA LEU A 63 0.02 -1.90 -10.81
C LEU A 63 -1.44 -2.23 -11.15
N ASN A 64 -1.68 -3.43 -11.66
CA ASN A 64 -2.99 -3.93 -12.05
C ASN A 64 -3.73 -4.51 -10.83
N ARG A 65 -4.28 -3.61 -10.00
CA ARG A 65 -4.92 -3.98 -8.73
C ARG A 65 -6.08 -4.96 -8.89
N GLU A 66 -6.85 -4.84 -9.96
CA GLU A 66 -7.99 -5.72 -10.23
C GLU A 66 -7.53 -7.16 -10.49
N TYR A 67 -6.47 -7.33 -11.28
CA TYR A 67 -5.86 -8.64 -11.53
C TYR A 67 -5.30 -9.26 -10.25
N ILE A 68 -4.52 -8.48 -9.49
CA ILE A 68 -3.93 -8.95 -8.23
C ILE A 68 -5.02 -9.33 -7.23
N ALA A 69 -6.03 -8.48 -7.03
CA ALA A 69 -7.16 -8.80 -6.15
C ALA A 69 -7.87 -10.08 -6.61
N GLY A 70 -8.09 -10.25 -7.92
CA GLY A 70 -8.68 -11.47 -8.48
C GLY A 70 -7.88 -12.74 -8.17
N ARG A 71 -6.54 -12.65 -8.11
CA ARG A 71 -5.67 -13.77 -7.76
C ARG A 71 -5.62 -14.00 -6.25
N VAL A 72 -5.36 -12.96 -5.47
CA VAL A 72 -5.22 -13.02 -4.00
C VAL A 72 -6.50 -13.54 -3.34
N PHE A 73 -7.68 -13.08 -3.76
CA PHE A 73 -8.94 -13.52 -3.16
C PHE A 73 -9.41 -14.90 -3.64
N GLN A 74 -8.74 -15.51 -4.62
CA GLN A 74 -9.05 -16.86 -5.13
C GLN A 74 -8.08 -17.93 -4.63
N ASP A 75 -6.94 -17.53 -4.08
CA ASP A 75 -5.87 -18.41 -3.64
C ASP A 75 -5.52 -18.11 -2.18
N SER A 76 -5.86 -19.03 -1.29
CA SER A 76 -5.62 -18.87 0.15
C SER A 76 -4.14 -18.75 0.50
N GLU A 77 -3.23 -19.37 -0.28
CA GLU A 77 -1.79 -19.26 -0.04
C GLU A 77 -1.26 -17.86 -0.37
N LEU A 78 -1.91 -17.13 -1.28
CA LEU A 78 -1.58 -15.74 -1.58
C LEU A 78 -2.20 -14.74 -0.60
N LEU A 79 -3.13 -15.19 0.25
CA LEU A 79 -3.87 -14.37 1.19
C LEU A 79 -3.36 -14.49 2.64
N GLU A 80 -2.69 -15.61 2.96
CA GLU A 80 -1.99 -15.86 4.24
C GLU A 80 -0.57 -15.26 4.26
#